data_AF-A0A0G4GI23-F1
#
_entry.id   AF-A0A0G4GI23-F1
#
_cell.length_a   1.000
_cell.length_b   1.000
_cell.length_c   1.000
_cell.angle_alpha   90.00
_cell.angle_beta   90.00
_cell.angle_gamma   90.00
#
_symmetry.space_group_name_H-M   'P 1'
#
loop_
_entity.id
_entity.type
_entity.pdbx_description
1 polymer ?
#
loop_
_entity_poly.entity_id
_entity_poly.type
_entity_poly.pdbx_seq_one_letter_code
_entity_poly.pdbx_strand_id
1 'polypeptide(L)'
;MKWPQRRAVLVDGMVKRAASMGCRDATLMRAVRLLDVCRADKLIDTNNATQVADACVAACVERLEPYLLMDDMPDDPTHTQVVCRAAADSSLCGIGCLEKLFTAAGMDTHGRLFSFAKHLMFLSMCDVELAGCDVRLLAATAVYVTRKTNQKQIAGGIWSAPLVSESSVSQSALESSMTTLRMQRLMWGDTQTTKGVSMSEDQ
;
A
#
# COMPACT_ATOMS: atom_id res chain seq x y z
N MET A 1 17.78 13.04 -7.99
CA MET A 1 16.98 11.81 -8.20
C MET A 1 15.52 12.20 -8.42
N LYS A 2 14.81 11.66 -9.43
CA LYS A 2 13.37 11.94 -9.62
C LYS A 2 12.55 11.30 -8.47
N TRP A 3 11.34 11.80 -8.24
CA TRP A 3 10.50 11.37 -7.12
C TRP A 3 10.26 9.86 -7.07
N PRO A 4 9.91 9.15 -8.15
CA PRO A 4 9.66 7.70 -8.07
C PRO A 4 10.81 6.88 -7.49
N GLN A 5 12.05 7.15 -7.94
CA GLN A 5 13.25 6.46 -7.42
C GLN A 5 13.54 6.87 -5.98
N ARG A 6 13.39 8.16 -5.67
CA ARG A 6 13.63 8.66 -4.31
C ARG A 6 12.64 8.07 -3.32
N ARG A 7 11.36 8.00 -3.71
CA ARG A 7 10.29 7.39 -2.93
C ARG A 7 10.59 5.93 -2.64
N ALA A 8 11.04 5.16 -3.63
CA ALA A 8 11.41 3.75 -3.42
C ALA A 8 12.52 3.59 -2.36
N VAL A 9 13.56 4.45 -2.39
CA VAL A 9 14.63 4.44 -1.38
C VAL A 9 14.09 4.80 0.01
N LEU A 10 13.21 5.80 0.11
CA LEU A 10 12.60 6.20 1.38
C LEU A 10 11.72 5.07 1.95
N VAL A 11 10.88 4.46 1.11
CA VAL A 11 10.01 3.34 1.52
C VAL A 11 10.83 2.15 1.99
N ASP A 12 11.94 1.79 1.32
CA ASP A 12 12.86 0.76 1.78
C ASP A 12 13.45 1.07 3.18
N GLY A 13 13.84 2.33 3.41
CA GLY A 13 14.28 2.79 4.73
C GLY A 13 13.19 2.66 5.79
N MET A 14 11.96 3.07 5.47
CA MET A 14 10.81 2.96 6.38
C MET A 14 10.48 1.50 6.72
N VAL A 15 10.59 0.59 5.75
CA VAL A 15 10.41 -0.86 5.97
C VAL A 15 11.43 -1.39 6.96
N LYS A 16 12.72 -1.07 6.76
CA LYS A 16 13.80 -1.48 7.67
C LYS A 16 13.58 -0.95 9.08
N ARG A 17 13.19 0.32 9.21
CA ARG A 17 12.89 0.94 10.49
C ARG A 17 11.70 0.28 11.18
N ALA A 18 10.58 0.15 10.49
CA ALA A 18 9.38 -0.51 11.01
C ALA A 18 9.67 -1.96 11.45
N ALA A 19 10.47 -2.69 10.67
CA ALA A 19 10.91 -4.05 11.03
C ALA A 19 11.77 -4.06 12.29
N SER A 20 12.72 -3.14 12.44
CA SER A 20 13.54 -3.04 13.66
C SER A 20 12.75 -2.71 14.92
N MET A 21 11.63 -2.01 14.78
CA MET A 21 10.71 -1.68 15.88
C MET A 21 9.66 -2.77 16.13
N GLY A 22 9.51 -3.73 15.23
CA GLY A 22 8.46 -4.75 15.33
C GLY A 22 7.05 -4.22 15.01
N CYS A 23 6.93 -3.17 14.19
CA CYS A 23 5.64 -2.59 13.82
C CYS A 23 4.76 -3.57 13.04
N ARG A 24 3.43 -3.47 13.22
CA ARG A 24 2.47 -4.21 12.38
C ARG A 24 2.45 -3.68 10.94
N ASP A 25 2.09 -4.57 10.00
CA ASP A 25 1.89 -4.23 8.58
C ASP A 25 1.00 -2.99 8.39
N ALA A 26 -0.07 -2.87 9.19
CA ALA A 26 -1.00 -1.76 9.15
C ALA A 26 -0.33 -0.41 9.44
N THR A 27 0.62 -0.37 10.38
CA THR A 27 1.38 0.81 10.77
C THR A 27 2.29 1.25 9.63
N LEU A 28 3.04 0.31 9.05
CA LEU A 28 3.91 0.58 7.91
C LEU A 28 3.12 1.06 6.67
N MET A 29 2.00 0.40 6.37
CA MET A 29 1.12 0.82 5.26
C MET A 29 0.62 2.25 5.44
N ARG A 30 0.23 2.61 6.67
CA ARG A 30 -0.22 3.98 6.96
C ARG A 30 0.93 4.99 6.84
N ALA A 31 2.11 4.65 7.35
CA ALA A 31 3.29 5.51 7.27
C ALA A 31 3.67 5.82 5.82
N VAL A 32 3.69 4.81 4.93
CA VAL A 32 4.00 5.02 3.50
C VAL A 32 2.99 5.94 2.84
N ARG A 33 1.71 5.84 3.16
CA ARG A 33 0.70 6.78 2.63
C ARG A 33 0.87 8.18 3.19
N LEU A 34 1.22 8.29 4.48
CA LEU A 34 1.52 9.58 5.11
C LEU A 34 2.70 10.28 4.42
N LEU A 35 3.73 9.54 4.00
CA LEU A 35 4.83 10.08 3.20
C LEU A 35 4.32 10.74 1.90
N ASP A 36 3.41 10.09 1.19
CA ASP A 36 2.83 10.62 -0.04
C ASP A 36 1.95 11.86 0.21
N VAL A 37 1.24 11.90 1.34
CA VAL A 37 0.49 13.09 1.78
C VAL A 37 1.46 14.24 2.11
N CYS A 38 2.52 13.99 2.89
CA CYS A 38 3.55 14.99 3.18
C CYS A 38 4.21 15.51 1.90
N ARG A 39 4.39 14.66 0.88
CA ARG A 39 4.85 15.09 -0.44
C ARG A 39 3.87 16.05 -1.12
N ALA A 40 2.58 15.70 -1.13
CA ALA A 40 1.53 16.52 -1.73
C ALA A 40 1.39 17.89 -1.04
N ASP A 41 1.56 17.92 0.29
CA ASP A 41 1.53 19.13 1.11
C ASP A 41 2.86 19.94 1.04
N LYS A 42 3.82 19.52 0.20
CA LYS A 42 5.13 20.16 0.01
C LYS A 42 6.00 20.21 1.26
N LEU A 43 5.80 19.29 2.21
CA LEU A 43 6.64 19.14 3.40
C LEU A 43 7.99 18.45 3.09
N ILE A 44 8.12 17.86 1.89
CA ILE A 44 9.32 17.13 1.46
C ILE A 44 10.13 17.93 0.44
N ASP A 45 11.38 18.25 0.80
CA ASP A 45 12.41 18.82 -0.06
C ASP A 45 13.62 17.88 -0.22
N THR A 46 14.71 18.34 -0.84
CA THR A 46 15.91 17.54 -1.12
C THR A 46 16.70 17.19 0.14
N ASN A 47 16.60 17.99 1.20
CA ASN A 47 17.42 17.90 2.40
C ASN A 47 16.72 17.16 3.55
N ASN A 48 15.38 17.21 3.60
CA ASN A 48 14.61 16.70 4.73
C ASN A 48 13.86 15.37 4.48
N ALA A 49 13.89 14.81 3.27
CA ALA A 49 12.99 13.69 2.95
C ALA A 49 13.18 12.44 3.82
N THR A 50 14.41 12.13 4.23
CA THR A 50 14.67 11.00 5.14
C THR A 50 14.07 11.28 6.52
N GLN A 51 14.25 12.51 7.04
CA GLN A 51 13.65 12.93 8.31
C GLN A 51 12.13 12.87 8.26
N VAL A 52 11.50 13.31 7.16
CA VAL A 52 10.05 13.22 6.97
C VAL A 52 9.59 11.77 6.92
N ALA A 53 10.31 10.88 6.21
CA ALA A 53 9.98 9.47 6.13
C ALA A 53 10.07 8.77 7.49
N ASP A 54 11.13 9.07 8.26
CA ASP A 54 11.30 8.60 9.63
C ASP A 54 10.18 9.11 10.55
N ALA A 55 9.84 10.39 10.45
CA ALA A 55 8.74 10.99 11.18
C ALA A 55 7.38 10.37 10.82
N CYS A 56 7.17 9.95 9.56
CA CYS A 56 5.94 9.27 9.17
C CYS A 56 5.77 7.92 9.88
N VAL A 57 6.87 7.16 10.03
CA VAL A 57 6.86 5.90 10.79
C VAL A 57 6.60 6.20 12.27
N ALA A 58 7.36 7.15 12.83
CA ALA A 58 7.28 7.52 14.24
C ALA A 58 5.87 7.99 14.64
N ALA A 59 5.26 8.89 13.87
CA ALA A 59 3.90 9.37 14.09
C ALA A 59 2.84 8.26 13.99
N CYS A 60 3.03 7.29 13.07
CA CYS A 60 2.13 6.14 12.97
C CYS A 60 2.29 5.18 14.15
N VAL A 61 3.52 4.96 14.63
CA VAL A 61 3.79 4.16 15.82
C VAL A 61 3.18 4.83 17.05
N GLU A 62 3.41 6.12 17.26
CA GLU A 62 2.83 6.87 18.38
C GLU A 62 1.31 6.74 18.42
N ARG A 63 0.66 6.81 17.26
CA ARG A 63 -0.79 6.72 17.15
C ARG A 63 -1.33 5.30 17.33
N LEU A 64 -0.68 4.28 16.75
CA LEU A 64 -1.26 2.94 16.60
C LEU A 64 -0.64 1.88 17.51
N GLU A 65 0.60 2.11 17.93
CA GLU A 65 1.45 1.16 18.65
C GLU A 65 2.36 1.89 19.65
N PRO A 66 1.82 2.74 20.55
CA PRO A 66 2.64 3.61 21.42
C PRO A 66 3.57 2.82 22.35
N TYR A 67 3.27 1.55 22.60
CA TYR A 67 4.12 0.65 23.38
C TYR A 67 5.45 0.29 22.69
N LEU A 68 5.61 0.59 21.40
CA LEU A 68 6.86 0.42 20.65
C LEU A 68 7.73 1.69 20.63
N LEU A 69 7.27 2.79 21.24
CA LEU A 69 8.07 4.00 21.34
C LEU A 69 9.25 3.75 22.27
N MET A 70 10.46 4.07 21.79
CA MET A 70 11.64 4.20 22.64
C MET A 70 11.80 5.69 23.01
N ASP A 71 12.44 5.99 24.15
CA ASP A 71 12.56 7.37 24.70
C ASP A 71 13.18 8.40 23.71
N ASP A 72 13.86 7.95 22.66
CA ASP A 72 14.51 8.78 21.63
C ASP A 72 13.57 9.18 20.48
N MET A 73 12.41 9.78 20.78
CA MET A 73 11.56 10.37 19.75
C MET A 73 12.17 11.69 19.25
N PRO A 74 12.26 11.92 17.93
CA PRO A 74 12.81 13.15 17.39
C PRO A 74 11.89 14.32 17.75
N ASP A 75 12.30 15.17 18.69
CA ASP A 75 11.57 16.36 19.13
C ASP A 75 11.84 17.57 18.21
N ASP A 76 11.80 17.33 16.90
CA ASP A 76 12.07 18.35 15.88
C ASP A 76 10.77 18.92 15.27
N PRO A 77 10.81 20.13 14.67
CA PRO A 77 9.63 20.76 14.07
C PRO A 77 9.00 19.95 12.93
N THR A 78 9.80 19.13 12.25
CA THR A 78 9.33 18.26 11.16
C THR A 78 8.48 17.13 11.72
N HIS A 79 8.90 16.52 12.82
CA HIS A 79 8.14 15.52 13.54
C HIS A 79 6.77 16.07 13.97
N THR A 80 6.74 17.25 14.60
CA THR A 80 5.49 17.88 15.04
C THR A 80 4.50 18.10 13.88
N GLN A 81 4.98 18.57 12.71
CA GLN A 81 4.12 18.75 11.54
C GLN A 81 3.57 17.42 11.01
N VAL A 82 4.39 16.39 10.97
CA VAL A 82 3.99 15.05 10.51
C VAL A 82 3.01 14.41 11.50
N VAL A 83 3.21 14.55 12.82
CA VAL A 83 2.27 14.09 13.85
C VAL A 83 0.92 14.78 13.70
N CYS A 84 0.89 16.11 13.56
CA CYS A 84 -0.35 16.84 13.29
C CYS A 84 -1.07 16.30 12.04
N ARG A 85 -0.32 15.96 10.99
CA ARG A 85 -0.89 15.39 9.77
C ARG A 85 -1.38 13.96 9.95
N ALA A 86 -0.64 13.13 10.68
CA ALA A 86 -1.03 11.77 11.05
C ALA A 86 -2.27 11.75 11.95
N ALA A 87 -2.42 12.72 12.83
CA ALA A 87 -3.61 12.89 13.67
C ALA A 87 -4.84 13.24 12.82
N ALA A 88 -4.67 14.17 11.87
CA ALA A 88 -5.71 14.55 10.92
C ALA A 88 -6.04 13.47 9.87
N ASP A 89 -5.18 12.48 9.69
CA ASP A 89 -5.40 11.38 8.75
C ASP A 89 -6.52 10.45 9.22
N SER A 90 -7.70 10.62 8.64
CA SER A 90 -8.86 9.72 8.81
C SER A 90 -8.90 8.60 7.76
N SER A 91 -7.82 8.39 6.99
CA SER A 91 -7.82 7.39 5.94
C SER A 91 -8.00 5.98 6.51
N LEU A 92 -8.63 5.14 5.68
CA LEU A 92 -8.91 3.74 6.02
C LEU A 92 -7.62 2.94 6.08
N CYS A 93 -7.56 2.01 7.03
CA CYS A 93 -6.51 1.01 7.10
C CYS A 93 -6.69 0.01 5.95
N GLY A 94 -5.67 -0.13 5.09
CA GLY A 94 -5.71 -1.09 3.99
C GLY A 94 -5.88 -2.54 4.45
N ILE A 95 -5.28 -2.90 5.59
CA ILE A 95 -5.49 -4.21 6.22
C ILE A 95 -6.94 -4.38 6.67
N GLY A 96 -7.55 -3.37 7.30
CA GLY A 96 -8.96 -3.43 7.68
C GLY A 96 -9.92 -3.57 6.49
N CYS A 97 -9.59 -2.97 5.34
CA CYS A 97 -10.33 -3.20 4.09
C CYS A 97 -10.18 -4.65 3.59
N LEU A 98 -8.98 -5.24 3.68
CA LEU A 98 -8.78 -6.65 3.34
C LEU A 98 -9.55 -7.58 4.26
N GLU A 99 -9.52 -7.35 5.57
CA GLU A 99 -10.22 -8.19 6.56
C GLU A 99 -11.72 -8.26 6.24
N LYS A 100 -12.36 -7.10 6.02
CA LYS A 100 -13.78 -7.05 5.67
C LYS A 100 -14.10 -7.81 4.39
N LEU A 101 -13.29 -7.67 3.35
CA LEU A 101 -13.49 -8.37 2.08
C LEU A 101 -13.26 -9.88 2.20
N PHE A 102 -12.28 -10.31 2.99
CA PHE A 102 -12.06 -11.72 3.28
C PHE A 102 -13.22 -12.32 4.07
N THR A 103 -13.70 -11.62 5.10
CA THR A 103 -14.90 -12.02 5.84
C THR A 103 -16.12 -12.12 4.93
N ALA A 104 -16.37 -11.12 4.08
CA ALA A 104 -17.46 -11.13 3.11
C ALA A 104 -17.35 -12.29 2.09
N ALA A 105 -16.12 -12.71 1.78
CA ALA A 105 -15.84 -13.84 0.90
C ALA A 105 -15.86 -15.21 1.61
N GLY A 106 -16.09 -15.26 2.93
CA GLY A 106 -15.99 -16.47 3.74
C GLY A 106 -14.57 -17.07 3.77
N MET A 107 -13.55 -16.23 3.67
CA MET A 107 -12.14 -16.63 3.64
C MET A 107 -11.45 -16.32 4.97
N ASP A 108 -10.49 -17.16 5.35
CA ASP A 108 -9.70 -16.99 6.57
C ASP A 108 -8.78 -15.75 6.50
N THR A 109 -8.85 -14.91 7.54
CA THR A 109 -8.06 -13.67 7.72
C THR A 109 -6.70 -13.92 8.36
N HIS A 110 -6.36 -15.15 8.73
CA HIS A 110 -5.05 -15.51 9.30
C HIS A 110 -4.25 -16.47 8.40
N GLY A 111 -4.86 -16.92 7.31
CA GLY A 111 -4.31 -17.94 6.44
C GLY A 111 -3.36 -17.42 5.36
N ARG A 112 -2.79 -18.36 4.61
CA ARG A 112 -1.85 -18.09 3.52
C ARG A 112 -2.42 -17.15 2.45
N LEU A 113 -3.70 -17.28 2.12
CA LEU A 113 -4.36 -16.43 1.12
C LEU A 113 -4.47 -14.98 1.60
N PHE A 114 -4.71 -14.76 2.89
CA PHE A 114 -4.72 -13.43 3.48
C PHE A 114 -3.33 -12.81 3.46
N SER A 115 -2.30 -13.56 3.87
CA SER A 115 -0.90 -13.14 3.76
C SER A 115 -0.50 -12.78 2.33
N PHE A 116 -0.99 -13.53 1.34
CA PHE A 116 -0.78 -13.23 -0.07
C PHE A 116 -1.45 -11.89 -0.49
N ALA A 117 -2.69 -11.65 -0.07
CA ALA A 117 -3.37 -10.37 -0.34
C ALA A 117 -2.69 -9.18 0.36
N LYS A 118 -2.22 -9.36 1.61
CA LYS A 118 -1.41 -8.36 2.31
C LYS A 118 -0.13 -8.04 1.55
N HIS A 119 0.54 -9.05 1.01
CA HIS A 119 1.74 -8.85 0.21
C HIS A 119 1.45 -8.04 -1.07
N LEU A 120 0.34 -8.31 -1.77
CA LEU A 120 -0.09 -7.50 -2.90
C LEU A 120 -0.39 -6.05 -2.53
N MET A 121 -1.06 -5.82 -1.40
CA MET A 121 -1.28 -4.48 -0.85
C MET A 121 0.05 -3.79 -0.53
N PHE A 122 1.05 -4.54 -0.05
CA PHE A 122 2.35 -3.97 0.23
C PHE A 122 3.08 -3.58 -1.06
N LEU A 123 3.14 -4.49 -2.04
CA LEU A 123 3.78 -4.22 -3.34
C LEU A 123 3.11 -3.05 -4.07
N SER A 124 1.80 -2.89 -3.98
CA SER A 124 1.08 -1.78 -4.62
C SER A 124 1.48 -0.42 -4.05
N MET A 125 1.88 -0.35 -2.78
CA MET A 125 2.43 0.87 -2.21
C MET A 125 3.87 1.15 -2.67
N CYS A 126 4.61 0.14 -3.14
CA CYS A 126 5.95 0.35 -3.70
C CYS A 126 5.89 0.92 -5.13
N ASP A 127 4.81 0.65 -5.86
CA ASP A 127 4.55 1.22 -7.18
C ASP A 127 3.91 2.61 -7.05
N VAL A 128 4.51 3.62 -7.67
CA VAL A 128 4.08 5.02 -7.53
C VAL A 128 2.69 5.30 -8.12
N GLU A 129 2.30 4.57 -9.17
CA GLU A 129 1.00 4.75 -9.85
C GLU A 129 -0.11 4.09 -9.03
N LEU A 130 0.19 2.96 -8.39
CA LEU A 130 -0.75 2.28 -7.50
C LEU A 130 -0.84 2.94 -6.12
N ALA A 131 0.24 3.53 -5.60
CA ALA A 131 0.26 4.18 -4.29
C ALA A 131 -0.76 5.32 -4.17
N GLY A 132 -1.04 6.02 -5.27
CA GLY A 132 -2.04 7.09 -5.33
C GLY A 132 -3.50 6.61 -5.43
N CYS A 133 -3.73 5.31 -5.61
CA CYS A 133 -5.07 4.77 -5.74
C CYS A 133 -5.84 4.75 -4.41
N ASP A 134 -7.16 4.74 -4.52
CA ASP A 134 -8.03 4.52 -3.36
C ASP A 134 -7.74 3.16 -2.70
N VAL A 135 -7.66 3.16 -1.36
CA VAL A 135 -7.28 1.96 -0.61
C VAL A 135 -8.35 0.87 -0.67
N ARG A 136 -9.64 1.22 -0.78
CA ARG A 136 -10.68 0.21 -0.95
C ARG A 136 -10.56 -0.45 -2.31
N LEU A 137 -10.26 0.32 -3.36
CA LEU A 137 -9.97 -0.23 -4.68
C LEU A 137 -8.75 -1.15 -4.66
N LEU A 138 -7.64 -0.72 -4.05
CA LEU A 138 -6.45 -1.56 -3.92
C LEU A 138 -6.74 -2.87 -3.17
N ALA A 139 -7.50 -2.81 -2.07
CA ALA A 139 -7.89 -3.99 -1.32
C ALA A 139 -8.80 -4.92 -2.14
N ALA A 140 -9.80 -4.38 -2.84
CA ALA A 140 -10.67 -5.14 -3.73
C ALA A 140 -9.87 -5.82 -4.85
N THR A 141 -8.93 -5.10 -5.48
CA THR A 141 -8.03 -5.65 -6.48
C THR A 141 -7.16 -6.76 -5.90
N ALA A 142 -6.58 -6.58 -4.71
CA ALA A 142 -5.77 -7.61 -4.06
C ALA A 142 -6.57 -8.88 -3.76
N VAL A 143 -7.81 -8.75 -3.26
CA VAL A 143 -8.70 -9.92 -3.05
C VAL A 143 -9.06 -10.57 -4.39
N TYR A 144 -9.38 -9.79 -5.42
CA TYR A 144 -9.71 -10.31 -6.75
C TYR A 144 -8.53 -11.11 -7.34
N VAL A 145 -7.32 -10.56 -7.32
CA VAL A 145 -6.11 -11.23 -7.82
C VAL A 145 -5.81 -12.49 -7.00
N THR A 146 -5.99 -12.43 -5.68
CA THR A 146 -5.82 -13.59 -4.78
C THR A 146 -6.78 -14.72 -5.16
N ARG A 147 -8.07 -14.40 -5.31
CA ARG A 147 -9.12 -15.37 -5.67
C ARG A 147 -8.91 -15.93 -7.07
N LYS A 148 -8.59 -15.08 -8.05
CA LYS A 148 -8.32 -15.48 -9.44
C LYS A 148 -7.11 -16.42 -9.54
N THR A 149 -6.00 -16.08 -8.87
CA THR A 149 -4.77 -16.88 -8.89
C THR A 149 -4.96 -18.24 -8.19
N ASN A 150 -5.82 -18.30 -7.18
CA ASN A 150 -6.01 -19.50 -6.35
C ASN A 150 -7.41 -20.12 -6.52
N GLN A 151 -8.04 -19.93 -7.68
CA GLN A 151 -9.45 -20.35 -7.90
C GLN A 151 -9.68 -21.84 -7.62
N LYS A 152 -8.70 -22.71 -7.89
CA LYS A 152 -8.80 -24.15 -7.60
C LYS A 152 -8.86 -24.48 -6.10
N GLN A 153 -8.44 -23.57 -5.24
CA GLN A 153 -8.37 -23.74 -3.77
C GLN A 153 -9.51 -22.99 -3.06
N ILE A 154 -10.33 -22.24 -3.78
CA ILE A 154 -11.32 -21.33 -3.19
C ILE A 154 -12.70 -21.68 -3.76
N ALA A 155 -13.66 -21.89 -2.87
CA ALA A 155 -15.04 -22.17 -3.27
C ALA A 155 -15.72 -20.94 -3.89
N GLY A 156 -16.63 -21.21 -4.84
CA GLY A 156 -17.47 -20.21 -5.50
C GLY A 156 -16.79 -19.46 -6.65
N GLY A 157 -17.49 -18.44 -7.16
CA GLY A 157 -16.97 -17.57 -8.22
C GLY A 157 -15.80 -16.69 -7.75
N ILE A 158 -15.04 -16.14 -8.69
CA ILE A 158 -13.91 -15.24 -8.38
C ILE A 158 -14.39 -14.01 -7.62
N TRP A 159 -15.52 -13.43 -8.03
CA TRP A 159 -16.12 -12.25 -7.39
C TRP A 159 -17.62 -12.50 -7.15
N SER A 160 -18.04 -12.45 -5.89
CA SER A 160 -19.41 -12.80 -5.47
C SER A 160 -20.23 -11.57 -5.09
N ALA A 161 -21.55 -11.71 -4.97
CA ALA A 161 -22.43 -10.61 -4.58
C ALA A 161 -22.05 -9.96 -3.22
N PRO A 162 -21.66 -10.72 -2.16
CA PRO A 162 -21.14 -10.12 -0.94
C PRO A 162 -19.91 -9.24 -1.14
N LEU A 163 -18.98 -9.65 -2.01
CA LEU A 163 -17.80 -8.86 -2.36
C LEU A 163 -18.17 -7.56 -3.09
N VAL A 164 -19.17 -7.60 -3.97
CA VAL A 164 -19.71 -6.39 -4.62
C VAL A 164 -20.35 -5.47 -3.59
N SER A 165 -21.13 -6.01 -2.65
CA SER A 165 -21.78 -5.22 -1.60
C SER A 165 -20.77 -4.56 -0.65
N GLU A 166 -19.69 -5.24 -0.30
CA GLU A 166 -18.67 -4.71 0.62
C GLU A 166 -17.73 -3.71 -0.06
N SER A 167 -17.35 -3.96 -1.32
CA SER A 167 -16.40 -3.10 -2.04
C SER A 167 -17.05 -1.97 -2.84
N SER A 168 -18.32 -2.11 -3.21
CA SER A 168 -18.99 -1.33 -4.26
C SER A 168 -18.33 -1.42 -5.64
N VAL A 169 -17.52 -2.46 -5.90
CA VAL A 169 -16.82 -2.67 -7.18
C VAL A 169 -17.33 -3.94 -7.88
N SER A 170 -17.67 -3.82 -9.16
CA SER A 170 -18.08 -4.96 -9.98
C SER A 170 -16.89 -5.79 -10.47
N GLN A 171 -17.16 -7.05 -10.83
CA GLN A 171 -16.14 -7.93 -11.40
C GLN A 171 -15.58 -7.37 -12.73
N SER A 172 -16.46 -6.86 -13.61
CA SER A 172 -16.06 -6.30 -14.90
C SER A 172 -15.16 -5.08 -14.76
N ALA A 173 -15.40 -4.24 -13.74
CA ALA A 173 -14.53 -3.11 -13.41
C ALA A 173 -13.15 -3.60 -12.96
N LEU A 174 -13.09 -4.64 -12.12
CA LEU A 174 -11.81 -5.24 -11.70
C LEU A 174 -11.07 -5.89 -12.87
N GLU A 175 -11.77 -6.57 -13.77
CA GLU A 175 -11.17 -7.26 -14.91
C GLU A 175 -10.55 -6.32 -15.94
N SER A 176 -11.22 -5.19 -16.18
CA SER A 176 -10.77 -4.18 -17.16
C SER A 176 -9.84 -3.13 -16.56
N SER A 177 -9.68 -3.08 -15.23
CA SER A 177 -8.91 -2.03 -14.56
C SER A 177 -7.40 -2.18 -14.78
N MET A 178 -6.78 -1.04 -15.10
CA MET A 178 -5.32 -0.90 -15.14
C MET A 178 -4.68 -1.21 -13.77
N THR A 179 -5.38 -0.93 -12.66
CA THR A 179 -4.95 -1.26 -11.30
C THR A 179 -4.75 -2.77 -11.14
N THR A 180 -5.68 -3.57 -11.65
CA THR A 180 -5.60 -5.03 -11.61
C THR A 180 -4.45 -5.55 -12.45
N LEU A 181 -4.31 -5.06 -13.69
CA LEU A 181 -3.22 -5.46 -14.57
C LEU A 181 -1.86 -5.14 -13.95
N ARG A 182 -1.69 -3.93 -13.39
CA ARG A 182 -0.45 -3.53 -12.72
C ARG A 182 -0.16 -4.39 -11.49
N MET A 183 -1.15 -4.59 -10.62
CA MET A 183 -0.97 -5.40 -9.41
C MET A 183 -0.61 -6.85 -9.74
N GLN A 184 -1.18 -7.42 -10.81
CA GLN A 184 -0.78 -8.73 -11.31
C GLN A 184 0.69 -8.73 -11.78
N ARG A 185 1.13 -7.71 -12.53
CA ARG A 185 2.54 -7.62 -12.98
C ARG A 185 3.54 -7.55 -11.82
N LEU A 186 3.16 -6.98 -10.67
CA LEU A 186 4.01 -6.96 -9.47
C LEU A 186 4.36 -8.38 -8.99
N MET A 187 3.47 -9.35 -9.19
CA MET A 187 3.72 -10.74 -8.80
C MET A 187 4.77 -11.43 -9.67
N TRP A 188 4.90 -11.03 -10.93
CA TRP A 188 5.78 -11.69 -11.90
C TRP A 188 7.18 -11.06 -11.95
N GLY A 189 7.47 -10.04 -11.13
CA GLY A 189 8.78 -9.41 -11.09
C GLY A 189 9.21 -8.87 -12.45
N ASP A 190 8.28 -8.34 -13.23
CA ASP A 190 8.48 -8.04 -14.65
C ASP A 190 9.38 -6.80 -14.82
N THR A 191 10.69 -7.00 -14.65
CA THR A 191 11.77 -6.06 -14.96
C THR A 191 11.96 -5.83 -16.47
N GLN A 192 10.98 -6.17 -17.32
CA GLN A 192 11.09 -6.12 -18.79
C GLN A 192 9.97 -5.35 -19.51
N THR A 193 9.56 -4.17 -19.02
CA THR A 193 8.81 -3.21 -19.87
C THR A 193 9.45 -1.81 -19.90
N THR A 194 10.74 -1.79 -20.23
CA THR A 194 11.36 -0.71 -21.02
C THR A 194 12.01 -1.32 -22.26
N LYS A 195 11.27 -2.11 -23.04
CA LYS A 195 11.61 -2.41 -24.43
C LYS A 195 10.66 -1.66 -25.34
N GLY A 196 11.22 -0.60 -25.92
CA GLY A 196 10.85 0.00 -27.20
C GLY A 196 9.37 0.04 -27.54
N VAL A 197 8.77 1.22 -27.35
CA VAL A 197 7.99 1.77 -28.46
C VAL A 197 9.02 1.98 -29.58
N SER A 198 9.19 0.96 -30.42
CA SER A 198 9.74 1.13 -31.74
C SER A 198 8.79 2.07 -32.46
N MET A 199 9.17 3.34 -32.58
CA MET A 199 8.65 4.16 -33.67
C MET A 199 9.10 3.46 -34.95
N SER A 200 8.17 2.81 -35.62
CA SER A 200 8.30 2.51 -37.04
C SER A 200 8.17 3.86 -37.75
N GLU A 201 9.29 4.54 -37.96
CA GLU A 201 9.42 5.41 -39.11
C GLU A 201 9.73 4.51 -40.29
N ASP A 202 8.69 4.23 -41.08
CA ASP A 202 8.79 3.84 -42.48
C ASP A 202 7.43 4.13 -43.12
N GLN A 203 7.24 5.41 -43.48
CA GLN A 203 6.65 5.90 -44.73
C GLN A 203 6.50 7.43 -44.72
#